data_AF-A0A958N639-F1
#
_entry.id   AF-A0A958N639-F1
#
_cell.length_a   1.000
_cell.length_b   1.000
_cell.length_c   1.000
_cell.angle_alpha   90.00
_cell.angle_beta   90.00
_cell.angle_gamma   90.00
#
_symmetry.space_group_name_H-M   'P 1'
#
loop_
_entity.id
_entity.type
_entity.pdbx_description
1 polymer ?
#
loop_
_entity_poly.entity_id
_entity_poly.type
_entity_poly.pdbx_seq_one_letter_code
_entity_poly.pdbx_strand_id
1 'polypeptide(L)'
;MKQKAKQQSFQFRAFNVKYEFGGSLLKNSHAKSKRIISTKHAIHVVLHSDVAKGSLSMKKHRKAIEMLIRKQAKISFIKIYQLANAGNHLHLLIYLNSNSHYFARKCLNRFLRSISGLIPRVVLGVERGKAKSIKFWSYRPYTRVVVGFVKAYNVVKDYVIKNHLESIGVIPYQERKRKYNLKASWGYT
;
A
#
# COMPACT_ATOMS: atom_id res chain seq x y z
N MET A 1 -28.95 -12.50 7.00
CA MET A 1 -28.33 -11.36 6.25
C MET A 1 -26.82 -11.38 6.45
N LYS A 2 -26.02 -11.50 5.39
CA LYS A 2 -24.54 -11.56 5.48
C LYS A 2 -23.98 -10.18 5.86
N GLN A 3 -23.44 -10.04 7.07
CA GLN A 3 -22.68 -8.87 7.48
C GLN A 3 -21.51 -8.65 6.49
N LYS A 4 -21.55 -7.55 5.74
CA LYS A 4 -20.39 -7.11 4.95
C LYS A 4 -19.26 -6.81 5.92
N ALA A 5 -18.18 -7.60 5.84
CA ALA A 5 -16.96 -7.36 6.60
C ALA A 5 -16.52 -5.90 6.40
N LYS A 6 -16.64 -5.11 7.47
CA LYS A 6 -16.32 -3.69 7.50
C LYS A 6 -14.83 -3.57 7.15
N GLN A 7 -14.53 -2.91 6.05
CA GLN A 7 -13.19 -2.65 5.55
C GLN A 7 -12.32 -2.15 6.71
N GLN A 8 -11.26 -2.89 7.06
CA GLN A 8 -10.22 -2.36 7.93
C GLN A 8 -9.45 -1.30 7.14
N SER A 9 -10.02 -0.10 7.06
CA SER A 9 -9.30 1.08 6.62
C SER A 9 -8.19 1.30 7.63
N PHE A 10 -6.94 1.27 7.19
CA PHE A 10 -5.82 1.82 7.93
C PHE A 10 -6.09 3.32 8.11
N GLN A 11 -6.79 3.68 9.19
CA GLN A 11 -7.08 5.07 9.54
C GLN A 11 -5.81 5.70 10.07
N PHE A 12 -4.99 6.14 9.15
CA PHE A 12 -3.92 7.04 9.49
C PHE A 12 -4.49 8.48 9.48
N ARG A 13 -4.19 9.25 10.52
CA ARG A 13 -4.58 10.67 10.68
C ARG A 13 -4.33 11.47 9.40
N ALA A 14 -5.22 12.44 9.13
CA ALA A 14 -5.23 13.30 7.95
C ALA A 14 -3.82 13.75 7.53
N PHE A 15 -3.39 13.26 6.36
CA PHE A 15 -2.06 13.51 5.81
C PHE A 15 -2.07 14.65 4.79
N ASN A 16 -0.95 15.36 4.68
CA ASN A 16 -0.78 16.46 3.73
C ASN A 16 -0.65 15.92 2.29
N VAL A 17 -1.51 16.40 1.38
CA VAL A 17 -1.72 15.90 0.00
C VAL A 17 -0.50 16.10 -0.93
N LYS A 18 0.46 16.93 -0.51
CA LYS A 18 1.63 17.33 -1.33
C LYS A 18 2.66 16.22 -1.62
N TYR A 19 2.46 15.00 -1.10
CA TYR A 19 3.43 13.89 -1.17
C TYR A 19 2.92 12.62 -1.88
N GLU A 20 1.87 12.74 -2.69
CA GLU A 20 1.18 11.61 -3.34
C GLU A 20 1.47 11.48 -4.84
N PHE A 21 1.34 10.27 -5.40
CA PHE A 21 1.47 10.00 -6.82
C PHE A 21 0.73 8.73 -7.23
N GLY A 22 0.04 8.73 -8.37
CA GLY A 22 -0.53 7.51 -8.99
C GLY A 22 -1.92 7.13 -8.48
N GLY A 23 -2.33 5.87 -8.69
CA GLY A 23 -3.66 5.40 -8.31
C GLY A 23 -4.79 6.12 -9.03
N SER A 24 -5.91 6.31 -8.33
CA SER A 24 -7.08 7.03 -8.83
C SER A 24 -6.83 8.51 -9.14
N LEU A 25 -5.74 9.10 -8.65
CA LEU A 25 -5.33 10.47 -9.01
C LEU A 25 -5.02 10.60 -10.52
N LEU A 26 -4.70 9.49 -11.18
CA LEU A 26 -4.45 9.42 -12.61
C LEU A 26 -5.64 8.86 -13.41
N LYS A 27 -6.83 8.75 -12.80
CA LYS A 27 -8.02 8.16 -13.47
C LYS A 27 -8.39 8.91 -14.76
N ASN A 28 -8.22 10.23 -14.76
CA ASN A 28 -8.59 11.13 -15.88
C ASN A 28 -7.37 11.88 -16.47
N SER A 29 -6.14 11.51 -16.11
CA SER A 29 -4.96 12.23 -16.58
C SER A 29 -3.69 11.38 -16.64
N HIS A 30 -2.77 11.75 -17.52
CA HIS A 30 -1.42 11.22 -17.50
C HIS A 30 -0.59 11.85 -16.38
N ALA A 31 0.39 11.11 -15.87
CA ALA A 31 1.28 11.62 -14.83
C ALA A 31 2.09 12.81 -15.35
N LYS A 32 1.79 14.02 -14.85
CA LYS A 32 2.46 15.27 -15.23
C LYS A 32 3.76 15.54 -14.43
N SER A 33 4.00 14.79 -13.36
CA SER A 33 5.15 14.97 -12.48
C SER A 33 5.90 13.65 -12.24
N LYS A 34 7.14 13.75 -11.75
CA LYS A 34 7.89 12.56 -11.29
C LYS A 34 7.33 12.11 -9.94
N ARG A 35 7.27 10.79 -9.73
CA ARG A 35 6.89 10.19 -8.44
C ARG A 35 7.80 10.73 -7.33
N ILE A 36 7.20 11.30 -6.29
CA ILE A 36 7.92 11.79 -5.11
C ILE A 36 8.50 10.60 -4.35
N ILE A 37 9.77 10.70 -3.96
CA ILE A 37 10.49 9.69 -3.19
C ILE A 37 11.11 10.31 -1.94
N SER A 38 11.27 9.50 -0.90
CA SER A 38 12.04 9.85 0.29
C SER A 38 12.96 8.71 0.67
N THR A 39 14.20 9.05 1.01
CA THR A 39 15.19 8.14 1.59
C THR A 39 15.13 8.14 3.12
N LYS A 40 14.43 9.10 3.72
CA LYS A 40 14.33 9.28 5.19
C LYS A 40 12.99 8.83 5.77
N HIS A 41 11.99 8.63 4.91
CA HIS A 41 10.62 8.32 5.32
C HIS A 41 10.10 7.09 4.60
N ALA A 42 9.21 6.36 5.28
CA ALA A 42 8.52 5.25 4.66
C ALA A 42 7.61 5.73 3.51
N ILE A 43 7.38 4.85 2.55
CA ILE A 43 6.52 5.08 1.40
C ILE A 43 5.37 4.08 1.48
N HIS A 44 4.15 4.57 1.52
CA HIS A 44 2.97 3.74 1.37
C HIS A 44 2.74 3.51 -0.12
N VAL A 45 2.58 2.26 -0.54
CA VAL A 45 2.30 1.87 -1.91
C VAL A 45 0.99 1.10 -1.96
N VAL A 46 0.15 1.42 -2.94
CA VAL A 46 -1.09 0.69 -3.20
C VAL A 46 -1.15 0.26 -4.65
N LEU A 47 -1.38 -1.04 -4.88
CA LEU A 47 -1.75 -1.59 -6.18
C LEU A 47 -3.21 -2.04 -6.11
N HIS A 48 -4.03 -1.58 -7.05
CA HIS A 48 -5.47 -1.86 -7.10
C HIS A 48 -5.85 -2.49 -8.44
N SER A 49 -6.70 -3.51 -8.39
CA SER A 49 -7.21 -4.25 -9.54
C SER A 49 -8.72 -4.47 -9.39
N ASP A 50 -9.49 -4.01 -10.37
CA ASP A 50 -10.93 -4.31 -10.44
C ASP A 50 -11.21 -5.75 -10.92
N VAL A 51 -10.23 -6.38 -11.57
CA VAL A 51 -10.27 -7.76 -12.07
C VAL A 51 -10.02 -8.78 -10.96
N ALA A 52 -9.25 -8.42 -9.93
CA ALA A 52 -8.85 -9.32 -8.85
C ALA A 52 -10.00 -9.61 -7.85
N LYS A 53 -11.01 -10.34 -8.32
CA LYS A 53 -12.22 -10.76 -7.57
C LYS A 53 -12.45 -12.26 -7.75
N GLY A 54 -13.21 -12.86 -6.83
CA GLY A 54 -13.59 -14.28 -6.93
C GLY A 54 -12.39 -15.22 -6.99
N SER A 55 -12.30 -16.03 -8.06
CA SER A 55 -11.15 -16.92 -8.34
C SER A 55 -9.85 -16.16 -8.56
N LEU A 56 -9.91 -14.95 -9.12
CA LEU A 56 -8.75 -14.09 -9.39
C LEU A 56 -8.40 -13.17 -8.21
N SER A 57 -9.02 -13.36 -7.04
CA SER A 57 -8.68 -12.58 -5.85
C SER A 57 -7.22 -12.82 -5.44
N MET A 58 -6.45 -11.75 -5.23
CA MET A 58 -5.06 -11.85 -4.79
C MET A 58 -4.93 -12.55 -3.42
N LYS A 59 -6.01 -12.60 -2.61
CA LYS A 59 -6.02 -13.36 -1.34
C LYS A 59 -5.80 -14.85 -1.55
N LYS A 60 -6.35 -15.43 -2.63
CA LYS A 60 -6.17 -16.86 -2.95
C LYS A 60 -4.71 -17.20 -3.25
N HIS A 61 -3.94 -16.22 -3.72
CA HIS A 61 -2.52 -16.35 -4.04
C HIS A 61 -1.61 -15.69 -2.99
N ARG A 62 -2.08 -15.50 -1.74
CA ARG A 62 -1.39 -14.70 -0.71
C ARG A 62 0.07 -15.12 -0.52
N LYS A 63 0.32 -16.42 -0.29
CA LYS A 63 1.68 -16.94 -0.02
C LYS A 63 2.63 -16.64 -1.19
N ALA A 64 2.20 -16.98 -2.41
CA ALA A 64 3.00 -16.76 -3.62
C ALA A 64 3.29 -15.27 -3.87
N ILE A 65 2.27 -14.41 -3.73
CA ILE A 65 2.40 -12.96 -3.90
C ILE A 65 3.34 -12.37 -2.84
N GLU A 66 3.18 -12.75 -1.57
CA GLU A 66 4.02 -12.26 -0.48
C GLU A 66 5.48 -12.67 -0.67
N MET A 67 5.73 -13.93 -1.02
CA MET A 67 7.08 -14.44 -1.28
C MET A 67 7.72 -13.71 -2.47
N LEU A 68 6.95 -13.47 -3.53
CA LEU A 68 7.39 -12.72 -4.71
C LEU A 68 7.74 -11.27 -4.36
N ILE A 69 6.89 -10.58 -3.60
CA ILE A 69 7.12 -9.21 -3.17
C ILE A 69 8.39 -9.12 -2.33
N ARG A 70 8.56 -10.02 -1.35
CA ARG A 70 9.77 -10.08 -0.51
C ARG A 70 11.03 -10.33 -1.33
N LYS A 71 10.97 -11.26 -2.30
CA LYS A 71 12.09 -11.52 -3.23
C LYS A 71 12.45 -10.28 -4.05
N GLN A 72 11.47 -9.61 -4.64
CA GLN A 72 11.70 -8.40 -5.45
C GLN A 72 12.19 -7.22 -4.61
N ALA A 73 11.74 -7.11 -3.36
CA ALA A 73 12.22 -6.09 -2.43
C ALA A 73 13.71 -6.30 -2.10
N LYS A 74 14.13 -7.54 -1.82
CA LYS A 74 15.55 -7.88 -1.61
C LYS A 74 16.42 -7.49 -2.82
N ILE A 75 16.01 -7.90 -4.02
CA ILE A 75 16.72 -7.59 -5.28
C ILE A 75 16.81 -6.08 -5.54
N SER A 76 15.81 -5.33 -5.09
CA SER A 76 15.72 -3.88 -5.32
C SER A 76 16.20 -3.05 -4.13
N PHE A 77 16.85 -3.65 -3.12
CA PHE A 77 17.33 -2.96 -1.91
C PHE A 77 16.25 -2.17 -1.17
N ILE A 78 15.03 -2.73 -1.09
CA ILE A 78 13.89 -2.13 -0.40
C ILE A 78 13.58 -2.92 0.86
N LYS A 79 13.38 -2.22 1.97
CA LYS A 79 12.87 -2.81 3.21
C LYS A 79 11.35 -2.74 3.22
N ILE A 80 10.68 -3.83 3.53
CA ILE A 80 9.22 -3.87 3.73
C ILE A 80 8.95 -3.83 5.22
N TYR A 81 8.26 -2.80 5.68
CA TYR A 81 7.76 -2.73 7.06
C TYR A 81 6.43 -3.45 7.21
N GLN A 82 5.53 -3.30 6.23
CA GLN A 82 4.23 -3.94 6.27
C GLN A 82 3.76 -4.31 4.86
N LEU A 83 3.06 -5.45 4.79
CA LEU A 83 2.37 -5.92 3.60
C LEU A 83 0.97 -6.39 4.03
N ALA A 84 -0.07 -5.89 3.37
CA ALA A 84 -1.44 -6.34 3.55
C ALA A 84 -2.10 -6.62 2.20
N ASN A 85 -2.74 -7.78 2.09
CA ASN A 85 -3.45 -8.21 0.89
C ASN A 85 -4.95 -8.27 1.17
N ALA A 86 -5.69 -7.35 0.59
CA ALA A 86 -7.12 -7.26 0.79
C ALA A 86 -7.94 -8.01 -0.25
N GLY A 87 -7.31 -8.58 -1.28
CA GLY A 87 -7.93 -9.36 -2.34
C GLY A 87 -7.91 -8.63 -3.67
N ASN A 88 -8.51 -7.44 -3.73
CA ASN A 88 -8.49 -6.59 -4.93
C ASN A 88 -7.45 -5.46 -4.83
N HIS A 89 -6.86 -5.25 -3.66
CA HIS A 89 -5.78 -4.29 -3.45
C HIS A 89 -4.68 -4.84 -2.56
N LEU A 90 -3.45 -4.38 -2.83
CA LEU A 90 -2.25 -4.65 -2.04
C LEU A 90 -1.77 -3.35 -1.43
N HIS A 91 -1.61 -3.34 -0.10
CA HIS A 91 -0.96 -2.26 0.63
C HIS A 91 0.44 -2.67 1.03
N LEU A 92 1.42 -1.83 0.74
CA LEU A 92 2.79 -1.99 1.19
C LEU A 92 3.23 -0.74 1.92
N LEU A 93 3.96 -0.92 3.01
CA LEU A 93 4.72 0.13 3.65
C LEU A 93 6.19 -0.21 3.50
N ILE A 94 6.91 0.57 2.68
CA ILE A 94 8.28 0.29 2.29
C ILE A 94 9.23 1.41 2.72
N TYR A 95 10.51 1.10 2.77
CA TYR A 95 11.57 2.06 3.01
C TYR A 95 12.71 1.86 2.02
N LEU A 96 13.21 2.96 1.45
CA LEU A 96 14.30 2.96 0.50
C LEU A 96 15.61 3.01 1.29
N ASN A 97 16.35 1.90 1.34
CA ASN A 97 17.58 1.80 2.10
C ASN A 97 18.77 2.36 1.31
N SER A 98 18.83 3.68 1.12
CA SER A 98 19.92 4.34 0.41
C SER A 98 20.07 5.80 0.78
N ASN A 99 21.30 6.29 0.85
CA ASN A 99 21.62 7.71 1.03
C ASN A 99 21.56 8.50 -0.30
N SER A 100 21.52 7.82 -1.45
CA SER A 100 21.45 8.46 -2.77
C SER A 100 20.02 8.50 -3.29
N HIS A 101 19.49 9.71 -3.51
CA HIS A 101 18.16 9.91 -4.11
C HIS A 101 18.05 9.27 -5.51
N TYR A 102 19.11 9.35 -6.31
CA TYR A 102 19.12 8.77 -7.66
C TYR A 102 19.03 7.24 -7.61
N PHE A 103 19.85 6.60 -6.78
CA PHE A 103 19.83 5.15 -6.61
C PHE A 103 18.51 4.67 -6.01
N ALA A 104 18.02 5.32 -4.96
CA ALA A 104 16.72 5.04 -4.34
C ALA A 104 15.57 5.09 -5.37
N ARG A 105 15.61 6.03 -6.32
CA ARG A 105 14.62 6.12 -7.39
C ARG A 105 14.70 4.94 -8.35
N LYS A 106 15.90 4.52 -8.75
CA LYS A 106 16.10 3.32 -9.58
C LYS A 106 15.57 2.07 -8.89
N CYS A 107 15.88 1.91 -7.60
CA CYS A 107 15.38 0.81 -6.76
C CYS A 107 13.86 0.76 -6.71
N LEU A 108 13.21 1.89 -6.41
CA LEU A 108 11.74 1.96 -6.37
C LEU A 108 11.11 1.63 -7.73
N ASN A 109 11.64 2.20 -8.81
CA ASN A 109 11.12 1.95 -10.15
C ASN A 109 11.28 0.48 -10.57
N ARG A 110 12.45 -0.13 -10.29
CA ARG A 110 12.70 -1.55 -10.52
C ARG A 110 11.68 -2.40 -9.76
N PHE A 111 11.53 -2.14 -8.46
CA PHE A 111 10.60 -2.88 -7.61
C PHE A 111 9.16 -2.79 -8.10
N LEU A 112 8.64 -1.57 -8.31
CA LEU A 112 7.27 -1.36 -8.76
C LEU A 112 7.01 -2.00 -10.11
N ARG A 113 7.95 -1.87 -11.07
CA ARG A 113 7.85 -2.51 -12.39
C ARG A 113 7.82 -4.03 -12.26
N SER A 114 8.70 -4.61 -11.45
CA SER A 114 8.77 -6.05 -11.23
C SER A 114 7.47 -6.59 -10.65
N ILE A 115 7.02 -6.07 -9.51
CA ILE A 115 5.82 -6.59 -8.83
C ILE A 115 4.56 -6.37 -9.70
N SER A 116 4.47 -5.24 -10.41
CA SER A 116 3.34 -4.96 -11.29
C SER A 116 3.27 -5.92 -12.49
N GLY A 117 4.41 -6.43 -12.99
CA GLY A 117 4.42 -7.39 -14.09
C GLY A 117 4.38 -8.87 -13.65
N LEU A 118 4.80 -9.16 -12.41
CA LEU A 118 4.89 -10.52 -11.89
C LEU A 118 3.61 -10.98 -11.18
N ILE A 119 2.98 -10.12 -10.38
CA ILE A 119 1.77 -10.47 -9.62
C ILE A 119 0.60 -10.87 -10.53
N PRO A 120 0.29 -10.15 -11.63
CA PRO A 120 -0.76 -10.58 -12.55
C PRO A 120 -0.51 -11.99 -13.12
N ARG A 121 0.75 -12.34 -13.39
CA ARG A 121 1.09 -13.68 -13.90
C ARG A 121 0.79 -14.78 -12.88
N VAL A 122 1.10 -14.52 -11.61
CA VAL A 122 0.80 -15.45 -10.51
C VAL A 122 -0.71 -15.62 -10.34
N VAL A 123 -1.47 -14.53 -10.42
CA VAL A 123 -2.93 -14.56 -10.22
C VAL A 123 -3.67 -15.18 -11.41
N LEU A 124 -3.26 -14.84 -12.62
CA LEU A 124 -3.89 -15.33 -13.86
C LEU A 124 -3.39 -16.73 -14.25
N GLY A 125 -2.31 -17.22 -13.64
CA GLY A 125 -1.71 -18.51 -14.00
C GLY A 125 -1.09 -18.53 -15.41
N VAL A 126 -0.59 -17.38 -15.89
CA VAL A 126 -0.09 -17.23 -17.27
C VAL A 126 1.40 -16.96 -17.35
N GLU A 127 2.01 -17.38 -18.46
CA GLU A 127 3.43 -17.21 -18.74
C GLU A 127 3.82 -15.75 -19.08
N ARG A 128 5.13 -15.52 -19.25
CA ARG A 128 5.67 -14.22 -19.67
C ARG A 128 5.04 -13.79 -21.00
N GLY A 129 4.58 -12.55 -21.08
CA GLY A 129 3.99 -11.99 -22.31
C GLY A 129 2.48 -12.22 -22.43
N LYS A 130 1.95 -13.35 -21.95
CA LYS A 130 0.52 -13.70 -22.04
C LYS A 130 -0.38 -12.85 -21.13
N ALA A 131 0.12 -12.38 -19.99
CA ALA A 131 -0.64 -11.46 -19.11
C ALA A 131 -0.88 -10.06 -19.71
N LYS A 132 -0.21 -9.67 -20.81
CA LYS A 132 -0.31 -8.31 -21.35
C LYS A 132 -1.68 -8.01 -21.97
N SER A 133 -2.38 -9.02 -22.46
CA SER A 133 -3.71 -8.85 -23.05
C SER A 133 -4.77 -8.45 -22.02
N ILE A 134 -4.52 -8.72 -20.73
CA ILE A 134 -5.43 -8.39 -19.64
C ILE A 134 -4.92 -7.16 -18.91
N LYS A 135 -5.72 -6.09 -18.88
CA LYS A 135 -5.48 -4.91 -18.04
C LYS A 135 -5.75 -5.25 -16.58
N PHE A 136 -4.83 -6.01 -15.97
CA PHE A 136 -5.00 -6.50 -14.61
C PHE A 136 -5.08 -5.37 -13.58
N TRP A 137 -4.17 -4.39 -13.65
CA TRP A 137 -4.19 -3.23 -12.75
C TRP A 137 -5.11 -2.14 -13.30
N SER A 138 -6.00 -1.63 -12.45
CA SER A 138 -6.89 -0.53 -12.84
C SER A 138 -6.10 0.74 -13.14
N TYR A 139 -5.09 1.01 -12.32
CA TYR A 139 -4.26 2.23 -12.36
C TYR A 139 -2.79 1.92 -12.13
N ARG A 140 -1.92 2.89 -12.43
CA ARG A 140 -0.52 2.83 -12.01
C ARG A 140 -0.45 2.75 -10.48
N PRO A 141 0.56 2.06 -9.89
CA PRO A 141 0.71 1.97 -8.45
C PRO A 141 0.68 3.35 -7.80
N TYR A 142 -0.18 3.51 -6.81
CA TYR A 142 -0.20 4.68 -5.95
C TYR A 142 1.00 4.63 -5.01
N THR A 143 1.66 5.76 -4.78
CA THR A 143 2.63 5.92 -3.70
C THR A 143 2.41 7.22 -2.96
N ARG A 144 2.70 7.21 -1.67
CA ARG A 144 2.79 8.41 -0.85
C ARG A 144 3.96 8.33 0.13
N VAL A 145 4.70 9.42 0.29
CA VAL A 145 5.69 9.52 1.38
C VAL A 145 4.97 9.76 2.70
N VAL A 146 5.25 8.93 3.71
CA VAL A 146 4.68 9.01 5.05
C VAL A 146 5.63 9.81 5.94
N VAL A 147 5.42 11.13 6.00
CA VAL A 147 6.18 12.03 6.88
C VAL A 147 5.76 11.80 8.34
N GLY A 148 6.72 11.85 9.27
CA GLY A 148 6.48 11.57 10.70
C GLY A 148 6.52 10.08 11.09
N PHE A 149 7.08 9.24 10.22
CA PHE A 149 7.10 7.78 10.36
C PHE A 149 7.67 7.27 11.68
N VAL A 150 8.68 7.88 12.30
CA VAL A 150 9.20 7.40 13.60
C VAL A 150 8.14 7.50 14.71
N LYS A 151 7.45 8.63 14.81
CA LYS A 151 6.35 8.83 15.77
C LYS A 151 5.14 7.97 15.41
N ALA A 152 4.79 7.87 14.12
CA ALA A 152 3.66 7.06 13.66
C ALA A 152 3.92 5.54 13.75
N TYR A 153 5.16 5.08 13.56
CA TYR A 153 5.58 3.69 13.65
C TYR A 153 5.55 3.20 15.10
N ASN A 154 6.02 4.00 16.06
CA ASN A 154 5.87 3.67 17.47
C ASN A 154 4.40 3.59 17.87
N VAL A 155 3.58 4.57 17.45
CA VAL A 155 2.12 4.55 17.68
C VAL A 155 1.45 3.32 17.04
N VAL A 156 1.85 2.92 15.82
CA VAL A 156 1.27 1.75 15.14
C VAL A 156 1.79 0.44 15.72
N LYS A 157 3.05 0.37 16.14
CA LYS A 157 3.64 -0.78 16.84
C LYS A 157 2.91 -1.02 18.15
N ASP A 158 2.75 0.02 18.95
CA ASP A 158 1.99 -0.02 20.21
C ASP A 158 0.53 -0.40 19.95
N TYR A 159 -0.06 0.08 18.86
CA TYR A 159 -1.43 -0.26 18.47
C TYR A 159 -1.60 -1.71 17.95
N VAL A 160 -0.64 -2.24 17.19
CA VAL A 160 -0.66 -3.65 16.72
C VAL A 160 -0.45 -4.59 17.90
N ILE A 161 0.47 -4.26 18.81
CA ILE A 161 0.66 -4.99 20.07
C ILE A 161 -0.61 -4.90 20.92
N LYS A 162 -1.18 -3.70 21.09
CA LYS A 162 -2.45 -3.50 21.82
C LYS A 162 -3.61 -4.29 21.22
N ASN A 163 -3.79 -4.27 19.89
CA ASN A 163 -4.84 -5.06 19.23
C ASN A 163 -4.60 -6.57 19.34
N HIS A 164 -3.33 -7.00 19.32
CA HIS A 164 -3.01 -8.42 19.50
C HIS A 164 -3.34 -8.84 20.94
N LEU A 165 -2.96 -8.04 21.95
CA LEU A 165 -3.26 -8.25 23.36
C LEU A 165 -4.78 -8.17 23.67
N GLU A 166 -5.51 -7.23 23.08
CA GLU A 166 -6.98 -7.15 23.13
C GLU A 166 -7.63 -8.39 22.50
N SER A 167 -7.08 -8.88 21.38
CA SER A 167 -7.62 -10.06 20.67
C SER A 167 -7.37 -11.38 21.39
N ILE A 168 -6.35 -11.48 22.23
CA ILE A 168 -6.07 -12.67 23.06
C ILE A 168 -6.63 -12.52 24.50
N GLY A 169 -7.37 -11.45 24.79
CA GLY A 169 -8.05 -11.24 26.07
C GLY A 169 -7.15 -10.82 27.24
N VAL A 170 -5.87 -10.49 26.98
CA VAL A 170 -4.91 -10.09 28.04
C VAL A 170 -5.19 -8.68 28.58
N ILE A 171 -5.80 -7.81 27.76
CA ILE A 171 -6.25 -6.48 28.18
C ILE A 171 -7.70 -6.25 27.72
N PRO A 172 -8.55 -5.58 28.53
CA PRO A 172 -9.92 -5.29 28.15
C PRO A 172 -9.98 -4.31 26.98
N TYR A 173 -10.93 -4.53 26.06
CA TYR A 173 -11.16 -3.64 24.94
C TYR A 173 -11.53 -2.23 25.42
N GLN A 174 -10.79 -1.23 24.98
CA GLN A 174 -11.11 0.17 25.25
C GLN A 174 -11.65 0.84 23.99
N GLU A 175 -12.87 1.38 24.08
CA GLU A 175 -13.51 2.08 22.98
C GLU A 175 -12.67 3.30 22.55
N ARG A 176 -12.38 3.38 21.24
CA ARG A 176 -11.53 4.44 20.71
C ARG A 176 -12.39 5.67 20.46
N LYS A 177 -12.16 6.74 21.25
CA LYS A 177 -12.79 8.06 21.03
C LYS A 177 -12.49 8.55 19.61
N ARG A 178 -13.51 8.55 18.75
CA ARG A 178 -13.46 8.99 17.35
C ARG A 178 -13.34 10.51 17.30
N LYS A 179 -12.13 11.08 17.32
CA LYS A 179 -11.94 12.51 17.06
C LYS A 179 -12.03 12.78 15.55
N TYR A 180 -13.21 13.14 15.07
CA TYR A 180 -13.41 13.90 13.83
C TYR A 180 -14.28 15.11 14.14
N ASN A 181 -13.72 16.32 13.98
CA ASN A 181 -14.47 17.52 13.62
C ASN A 181 -13.91 17.98 12.26
N LEU A 182 -14.60 17.60 11.18
CA LEU A 182 -14.35 18.06 9.81
C LEU A 182 -15.41 19.12 9.42
N LYS A 183 -15.50 20.18 10.23
CA LYS A 183 -16.25 21.40 9.90
C LYS A 183 -15.55 22.60 10.53
N ALA A 184 -14.55 23.15 9.84
CA ALA A 184 -14.04 24.54 9.99
C ALA A 184 -12.87 24.76 9.03
N SER A 185 -12.89 25.87 8.29
CA SER A 185 -12.00 26.29 7.17
C SER A 185 -12.24 25.49 5.88
N TRP A 186 -12.84 26.01 4.82
CA TRP A 186 -12.68 27.34 4.21
C TRP A 186 -14.02 27.86 3.68
N GLY A 187 -14.33 29.13 3.99
CA GLY A 187 -15.47 29.84 3.44
C GLY A 187 -15.20 30.33 2.02
N TYR A 188 -16.25 30.28 1.20
CA TYR A 188 -16.46 31.16 0.05
C TYR A 188 -17.93 31.60 0.15
N THR A 189 -18.13 32.85 0.55
CA THR A 189 -19.17 33.71 -0.01
C THR A 189 -18.75 34.10 -1.41
#